data_AF-A0A183MU09-F1
#
_entry.id   AF-A0A183MU09-F1
#
_cell.length_a   1.000
_cell.length_b   1.000
_cell.length_c   1.000
_cell.angle_alpha   90.00
_cell.angle_beta   90.00
_cell.angle_gamma   90.00
#
_symmetry.space_group_name_H-M   'P 1'
#
loop_
_entity.id
_entity.type
_entity.pdbx_description
1 polymer ?
#
loop_
_entity_poly.entity_id
_entity_poly.type
_entity_poly.pdbx_seq_one_letter_code
_entity_poly.pdbx_strand_id
1 'polypeptide(L)' 'MENNWKGIEEALTSKCQEVLGRKKHHHKEWISRETLDKIKKRKEKKTPNNDSRTRTEKVKAQAEYT' A
#
# COMPACT_ATOMS: atom_id res chain seq x y z
N MET A 1 -0.14 40.65 -10.10
CA MET A 1 -0.45 39.68 -11.18
C MET A 1 -0.52 38.24 -10.65
N GLU A 2 0.42 37.84 -9.79
CA GLU A 2 0.46 36.51 -9.15
C GLU A 2 -0.79 36.17 -8.30
N ASN A 3 -1.35 37.17 -7.59
CA ASN A 3 -2.58 37.00 -6.81
C ASN A 3 -3.82 36.70 -7.68
N ASN A 4 -3.87 37.25 -8.90
CA ASN A 4 -4.99 37.00 -9.82
C ASN A 4 -4.92 35.57 -10.38
N TRP A 5 -3.71 35.10 -10.68
CA TRP A 5 -3.47 33.74 -11.13
C TRP A 5 -3.88 32.71 -10.06
N LYS A 6 -3.49 32.96 -8.81
CA LYS A 6 -3.86 32.11 -7.66
C LYS A 6 -5.38 32.06 -7.46
N GLY A 7 -6.08 33.19 -7.58
CA GLY A 7 -7.54 33.23 -7.48
C GLY A 7 -8.25 32.41 -8.57
N ILE A 8 -7.71 32.39 -9.79
CA ILE A 8 -8.25 31.58 -10.90
C ILE A 8 -8.04 30.09 -10.61
N GLU A 9 -6.85 29.70 -10.14
CA GLU A 9 -6.53 28.31 -9.82
C GLU A 9 -7.40 27.76 -8.68
N GLU A 10 -7.66 28.57 -7.65
CA GLU A 10 -8.56 28.23 -6.54
C GLU A 10 -10.01 28.10 -7.00
N ALA A 11 -10.49 29.00 -7.85
CA ALA A 11 -11.85 28.95 -8.41
C ALA A 11 -12.08 27.70 -9.28
N LEU A 12 -11.10 27.36 -10.13
CA LEU A 12 -11.14 26.14 -10.93
C LEU A 12 -11.14 24.89 -10.05
N THR A 13 -10.27 24.85 -9.04
CA THR A 13 -10.19 23.73 -8.09
C THR A 13 -11.49 23.56 -7.31
N SER A 14 -12.11 24.66 -6.87
CA SER A 14 -13.39 24.65 -6.15
C SER A 14 -14.52 24.08 -7.02
N LYS A 15 -14.65 24.57 -8.26
CA LYS A 15 -15.66 24.07 -9.20
C LYS A 15 -15.47 22.59 -9.52
N CYS A 16 -14.24 22.14 -9.71
CA CYS A 16 -13.93 20.72 -9.92
C CYS A 16 -14.33 19.87 -8.70
N GLN A 17 -14.07 20.35 -7.48
CA GLN A 17 -14.45 19.65 -6.25
C GLN A 17 -15.96 19.63 -6.00
N GLU A 18 -16.69 20.67 -6.43
CA GLU A 18 -18.14 20.75 -6.36
C GLU A 18 -18.81 19.77 -7.35
N VAL A 19 -18.36 19.79 -8.60
CA VAL A 19 -18.91 18.95 -9.68
C VAL A 19 -18.57 17.47 -9.50
N LEU A 20 -17.31 17.17 -9.20
CA LEU A 20 -16.85 15.78 -9.07
C LEU A 20 -17.09 15.20 -7.67
N GLY A 21 -17.50 16.06 -6.72
CA GLY A 21 -17.50 15.77 -5.30
C GLY A 21 -16.08 15.62 -4.76
N ARG A 22 -15.84 16.09 -3.53
CA ARG A 22 -14.61 15.72 -2.83
C ARG A 22 -14.65 14.22 -2.57
N LYS A 23 -13.86 13.45 -3.31
CA LYS A 23 -13.61 12.04 -3.00
C LYS A 23 -13.02 12.03 -1.60
N LYS A 24 -13.86 11.74 -0.59
CA LYS A 24 -13.35 11.44 0.74
C LYS A 24 -12.37 10.29 0.49
N HIS A 25 -11.09 10.53 0.73
CA HIS A 25 -10.17 9.45 0.99
C HIS A 25 -10.66 8.83 2.29
N HIS A 26 -11.76 8.08 2.20
CA HIS A 26 -12.13 7.10 3.16
C HIS A 26 -10.95 6.15 3.12
N HIS A 27 -10.00 6.41 4.00
CA HIS A 27 -9.20 5.35 4.55
C HIS A 27 -10.24 4.33 4.94
N LYS A 28 -10.25 3.24 4.19
CA LYS A 28 -11.22 2.18 4.30
C LYS A 28 -11.08 1.71 5.76
N GLU A 29 -11.90 2.23 6.69
CA GLU A 29 -11.70 2.02 8.13
C GLU A 29 -11.80 0.55 8.50
N TRP A 30 -12.44 -0.26 7.64
CA TRP A 30 -12.41 -1.72 7.74
C TRP A 30 -10.98 -2.30 7.70
N ILE A 31 -10.03 -1.60 7.08
CA ILE A 31 -8.60 -1.89 7.16
C ILE A 31 -7.98 -0.90 8.16
N SER A 32 -8.26 -1.12 9.43
CA SER A 32 -7.61 -0.39 10.53
C SER A 32 -6.08 -0.54 10.43
N ARG A 33 -5.35 0.50 10.83
CA ARG A 33 -3.88 0.47 10.97
C ARG A 33 -3.43 -0.68 11.86
N GLU A 34 -4.22 -1.04 12.87
CA GLU A 34 -3.98 -2.19 13.74
C GLU A 34 -4.05 -3.52 12.97
N THR A 35 -4.96 -3.63 12.00
CA THR A 35 -5.07 -4.80 11.13
C THR A 35 -3.86 -4.92 10.22
N LEU A 36 -3.39 -3.80 9.65
CA LEU A 36 -2.16 -3.79 8.86
C LEU A 36 -0.92 -4.19 9.68
N ASP A 37 -0.82 -3.70 10.92
CA ASP A 37 0.27 -4.07 11.85
C ASP A 37 0.25 -5.57 12.19
N LYS A 38 -0.93 -6.12 12.48
CA LYS A 38 -1.13 -7.56 12.72
C LYS A 38 -0.75 -8.41 11.50
N ILE A 39 -1.08 -7.96 10.29
CA ILE A 39 -0.69 -8.64 9.04
C ILE A 39 0.83 -8.63 8.88
N LYS A 40 1.48 -7.47 9.11
CA LYS A 40 2.94 -7.33 9.01
C LYS A 40 3.66 -8.25 10.01
N LYS A 41 3.24 -8.24 11.28
CA LYS A 41 3.78 -9.13 12.33
C LYS A 41 3.65 -10.61 11.98
N ARG A 42 2.49 -11.02 11.43
CA ARG A 42 2.27 -12.40 10.99
C ARG A 42 3.19 -12.78 9.82
N LYS A 43 3.44 -11.86 8.90
CA LYS A 43 4.35 -12.06 7.77
C LYS A 43 5.78 -12.26 8.26
N GLU A 44 6.28 -11.37 9.10
CA GLU A 44 7.64 -11.43 9.68
C GLU A 44 7.87 -12.72 10.48
N LYS A 45 6.86 -13.18 11.25
CA LYS A 45 6.96 -14.45 11.99
C LYS A 45 7.04 -15.69 11.08
N LYS A 46 6.42 -15.64 9.89
CA LYS A 46 6.44 -16.77 8.93
C LYS A 46 7.69 -16.81 8.06
N THR A 47 8.37 -15.67 7.87
CA THR A 47 9.56 -15.56 7.00
C THR A 47 10.64 -16.61 7.30
N PRO A 48 11.08 -16.84 8.55
CA PRO A 48 12.17 -17.78 8.82
C PRO A 48 11.88 -19.23 8.42
N ASN A 49 10.62 -19.66 8.56
CA ASN A 49 10.18 -21.00 8.18
C ASN A 49 10.13 -21.17 6.65
N ASN A 50 9.62 -20.15 5.96
CA ASN A 50 9.61 -20.16 4.49
C ASN A 50 11.03 -20.16 3.91
N ASP A 51 11.95 -19.43 4.54
CA ASP A 51 13.36 -19.41 4.14
C ASP A 51 14.04 -20.77 4.34
N SER A 52 13.79 -21.43 5.47
CA SER A 52 14.33 -22.78 5.73
C SER A 52 13.76 -23.82 4.76
N ARG A 53 12.46 -23.75 4.46
CA ARG A 53 11.82 -24.59 3.45
C ARG A 53 12.43 -24.36 2.06
N THR A 54 12.60 -23.11 1.65
CA THR A 54 13.19 -22.75 0.36
C THR A 54 14.63 -23.26 0.24
N ARG A 55 15.43 -23.15 1.32
CA ARG A 55 16.79 -23.72 1.35
C ARG A 55 16.77 -25.23 1.19
N THR A 56 15.83 -25.91 1.84
CA THR A 56 15.68 -27.37 1.75
C THR A 56 15.29 -27.80 0.35
N GLU A 57 14.34 -27.11 -0.27
CA GLU A 57 13.91 -27.38 -1.65
C GLU A 57 15.05 -27.16 -2.65
N LYS A 58 15.88 -26.12 -2.46
CA LYS A 58 17.09 -25.90 -3.28
C LYS A 58 18.10 -27.03 -3.15
N VAL A 59 18.36 -27.51 -1.93
CA VAL A 59 19.29 -28.63 -1.70
C VAL A 59 18.77 -29.92 -2.33
N LYS A 60 17.47 -30.20 -2.22
CA LYS A 60 16.84 -31.36 -2.87
C LYS A 60 16.97 -31.29 -4.39
N ALA A 61 16.63 -30.16 -5.00
CA ALA A 61 16.78 -29.97 -6.43
C ALA A 61 18.23 -30.16 -6.88
N GLN A 62 19.21 -29.64 -6.13
CA GLN A 62 20.62 -29.85 -6.46
C GLN A 62 21.00 -31.34 -6.42
N ALA A 63 20.51 -32.10 -5.43
CA ALA A 63 20.76 -33.54 -5.32
C ALA A 63 20.05 -34.37 -6.41
N GLU A 64 18.95 -33.88 -6.99
CA GLU A 64 18.27 -34.54 -8.11
C GLU A 64 19.00 -34.37 -9.45
N TYR A 65 19.77 -33.29 -9.61
CA TYR A 65 20.56 -33.00 -10.81
C TYR A 65 22.05 -33.38 -10.69
N THR A 66 22.50 -33.88 -9.53
CA THR A 66 23.86 -34.39 -9.30
C THR A 66 23.85 -35.91 -9.36
#